data_AF-A0A931TIW7-F1
#
_entry.id   AF-A0A931TIW7-F1
#
_cell.length_a   1.000
_cell.length_b   1.000
_cell.length_c   1.000
_cell.angle_alpha   90.00
_cell.angle_beta   90.00
_cell.angle_gamma   90.00
#
_symmetry.space_group_name_H-M   'P 1'
#
loop_
_entity.id
_entity.type
_entity.pdbx_description
1 polymer ?
#
loop_
_entity_poly.entity_id
_entity_poly.type
_entity_poly.pdbx_seq_one_letter_code
_entity_poly.pdbx_strand_id
1 'polypeptide(L)'
;MEEGPENRRATITSPGARMPVGAVSRNVSEPRVPADGVRPFLKWAGGKRQLLAEIRHFYPSSLGRYWEPFLGSGAVFFDLWNRGFLDGKPAFLIDNNADLVGCYQAIRNDVESVISGLESLQKCHSRNERKTFYDVRRRFNTKRLSLLDGTNAAYDPELASMLIYLNRTGFNGLFRLNSRGSFNVPLGRYSNPHICDAQNLRAVSCVLKTDGV
;
A
#
# COMPACT_ATOMS: atom_id res chain seq x y z
N MET A 1 2.52 -73.36 -35.02
CA MET A 1 1.67 -74.21 -35.88
C MET A 1 0.39 -74.47 -35.08
N GLU A 2 -0.50 -73.50 -34.89
CA GLU A 2 -1.27 -72.67 -35.85
C GLU A 2 -2.54 -73.39 -36.34
N GLU A 3 -3.70 -72.84 -35.94
CA GLU A 3 -5.02 -72.74 -36.59
C GLU A 3 -6.05 -72.31 -35.51
N GLY A 4 -6.54 -71.06 -35.49
CA GLY A 4 -7.82 -70.58 -36.07
C GLY A 4 -8.89 -70.39 -34.96
N PRO A 5 -10.09 -69.77 -35.15
CA PRO A 5 -10.57 -68.83 -36.19
C PRO A 5 -11.35 -67.59 -35.63
N GLU A 6 -11.84 -66.78 -36.59
CA GLU A 6 -12.87 -65.71 -36.60
C GLU A 6 -13.70 -65.34 -35.35
N ASN A 7 -13.95 -64.03 -35.15
CA ASN A 7 -15.33 -63.52 -35.08
C ASN A 7 -15.47 -62.00 -35.38
N ARG A 8 -16.67 -61.64 -35.85
CA ARG A 8 -17.11 -60.42 -36.53
C ARG A 8 -17.60 -59.28 -35.61
N ARG A 9 -17.68 -58.09 -36.23
CA ARG A 9 -18.58 -56.94 -36.01
C ARG A 9 -18.37 -56.07 -34.75
N ALA A 10 -18.18 -54.76 -34.96
CA ALA A 10 -19.29 -53.78 -34.92
C ALA A 10 -18.80 -52.35 -35.15
N THR A 11 -19.52 -51.64 -36.01
CA THR A 11 -19.46 -50.20 -36.28
C THR A 11 -19.88 -49.41 -35.03
N ILE A 12 -19.11 -48.40 -34.63
CA ILE A 12 -19.56 -47.39 -33.66
C ILE A 12 -19.30 -45.98 -34.22
N THR A 13 -20.42 -45.30 -34.40
CA THR A 13 -20.68 -43.88 -34.66
C THR A 13 -19.98 -42.93 -33.67
N SER A 14 -19.37 -41.87 -34.18
CA SER A 14 -19.27 -40.57 -33.47
C SER A 14 -20.57 -39.79 -33.74
N PRO A 15 -21.17 -39.08 -32.76
CA PRO A 15 -20.68 -37.74 -32.44
C PRO A 15 -20.86 -37.31 -30.96
N GLY A 16 -19.97 -36.44 -30.50
CA GLY A 16 -20.10 -35.81 -29.18
C GLY A 16 -19.07 -34.70 -29.02
N ALA A 17 -19.17 -33.66 -29.85
CA ALA A 17 -18.39 -32.44 -29.68
C ALA A 17 -18.77 -31.78 -28.34
N ARG A 18 -17.91 -31.93 -27.32
CA ARG A 18 -17.95 -31.09 -26.13
C ARG A 18 -17.47 -29.69 -26.52
N MET A 19 -18.38 -28.73 -26.41
CA MET A 19 -18.05 -27.31 -26.43
C MET A 19 -17.00 -27.02 -25.34
N PRO A 20 -15.93 -26.27 -25.62
CA PRO A 20 -15.03 -25.83 -24.56
C PRO A 20 -15.80 -24.85 -23.69
N VAL A 21 -15.86 -25.15 -22.38
CA VAL A 21 -16.28 -24.20 -21.35
C VAL A 21 -15.36 -22.99 -21.49
N GLY A 22 -15.92 -21.86 -21.89
CA GLY A 22 -15.19 -20.62 -22.05
C GLY A 22 -14.44 -20.29 -20.76
N ALA A 23 -13.12 -20.41 -20.80
CA ALA A 23 -12.27 -19.78 -19.82
C ALA A 23 -12.50 -18.28 -19.96
N VAL A 24 -13.29 -17.71 -19.05
CA VAL A 24 -13.34 -16.27 -18.84
C VAL A 24 -11.97 -15.89 -18.33
N SER A 25 -11.06 -15.56 -19.25
CA SER A 25 -9.81 -14.90 -18.94
C SER A 25 -10.15 -13.54 -18.35
N ARG A 26 -10.29 -13.51 -17.02
CA ARG A 26 -10.20 -12.26 -16.28
C ARG A 26 -8.73 -11.86 -16.37
N ASN A 27 -8.39 -11.09 -17.39
CA ASN A 27 -7.17 -10.28 -17.40
C ASN A 27 -7.27 -9.26 -16.25
N VAL A 28 -7.03 -9.73 -15.03
CA VAL A 28 -6.64 -8.85 -13.94
C VAL A 28 -5.20 -8.51 -14.26
N SER A 29 -5.00 -7.39 -14.96
CA SER A 29 -3.67 -6.87 -15.22
C SER A 29 -2.95 -6.75 -13.88
N GLU A 30 -1.85 -7.50 -13.71
CA GLU A 30 -1.01 -7.39 -12.52
C GLU A 30 -0.68 -5.91 -12.28
N PRO A 31 -0.72 -5.44 -11.02
CA PRO A 31 -0.43 -4.06 -10.71
C PRO A 31 1.00 -3.75 -11.18
N ARG A 32 1.12 -2.97 -12.26
CA ARG A 32 2.40 -2.55 -12.81
C ARG A 32 3.11 -1.68 -11.78
N VAL A 33 4.24 -2.16 -11.27
CA VAL A 33 5.18 -1.34 -10.49
C VAL A 33 5.50 -0.08 -11.30
N PRO A 34 5.49 1.13 -10.71
CA PRO A 34 5.86 2.36 -11.41
C PRO A 34 7.23 2.23 -12.07
N ALA A 35 7.43 2.91 -13.21
CA ALA A 35 8.71 2.87 -13.94
C ALA A 35 9.92 3.27 -13.07
N ASP A 36 9.69 4.11 -12.05
CA ASP A 36 10.71 4.57 -11.10
C ASP A 36 10.77 3.74 -9.80
N GLY A 37 10.10 2.59 -9.74
CA GLY A 37 9.99 1.75 -8.56
C GLY A 37 8.97 2.25 -7.52
N VAL A 38 8.89 1.53 -6.40
CA VAL A 38 7.98 1.85 -5.28
C VAL A 38 8.61 2.92 -4.39
N ARG A 39 7.84 3.90 -3.94
CA ARG A 39 8.35 5.02 -3.12
C ARG A 39 7.54 5.26 -1.85
N PRO A 40 8.14 5.89 -0.83
CA PRO A 40 7.42 6.40 0.33
C PRO A 40 6.18 7.21 -0.03
N PHE A 41 5.04 6.90 0.59
CA PHE A 41 3.78 7.61 0.37
C PHE A 41 3.51 8.73 1.39
N LEU A 42 4.27 8.79 2.50
CA LEU A 42 4.22 9.87 3.50
C LEU A 42 5.49 10.72 3.44
N LYS A 43 5.33 12.02 3.68
CA LYS A 43 6.42 12.89 4.15
C LYS A 43 6.61 12.61 5.64
N TRP A 44 7.82 12.27 6.05
CA TRP A 44 8.11 11.96 7.45
C TRP A 44 9.36 12.69 7.92
N ALA A 45 9.34 13.20 9.14
CA ALA A 45 10.51 13.85 9.72
C ALA A 45 11.67 12.84 9.79
N GLY A 46 12.87 13.27 9.40
CA GLY A 46 14.04 12.39 9.31
C GLY A 46 14.02 11.40 8.14
N GLY A 47 13.12 11.60 7.15
CA GLY A 47 13.04 10.77 5.95
C GLY A 47 14.39 10.70 5.21
N LYS A 48 14.90 9.47 5.04
CA LYS A 48 16.26 9.20 4.55
C LYS A 48 16.44 9.35 3.04
N ARG A 49 15.41 9.77 2.29
CA ARG A 49 15.42 9.79 0.82
C ARG A 49 16.61 10.57 0.23
N GLN A 50 16.96 11.71 0.81
CA GLN A 50 18.11 12.52 0.37
C GLN A 50 19.46 11.91 0.73
N LEU A 51 19.50 11.03 1.72
CA LEU A 51 20.71 10.34 2.19
C LEU A 51 20.89 8.97 1.55
N LEU A 52 19.98 8.51 0.69
CA LEU A 52 20.05 7.18 0.10
C LEU A 52 21.36 6.97 -0.68
N ALA A 53 21.84 7.98 -1.39
CA ALA A 53 23.12 7.90 -2.10
C ALA A 53 24.27 7.49 -1.17
N GLU A 54 24.38 8.13 -0.01
CA GLU A 54 25.39 7.84 1.00
C GLU A 54 25.15 6.49 1.68
N ILE A 55 23.90 6.20 2.07
CA ILE A 55 23.53 4.98 2.78
C ILE A 55 23.82 3.73 1.94
N ARG A 56 23.65 3.81 0.61
CA ARG A 56 23.90 2.70 -0.32
C ARG A 56 25.35 2.21 -0.27
N HIS A 57 26.32 3.04 0.11
CA HIS A 57 27.72 2.63 0.26
C HIS A 57 27.92 1.64 1.42
N PHE A 58 26.99 1.59 2.37
CA PHE A 58 27.05 0.71 3.53
C PHE A 58 26.15 -0.53 3.38
N TYR A 59 25.47 -0.68 2.25
CA TYR A 59 24.70 -1.89 2.00
C TYR A 59 25.63 -3.10 1.88
N PRO A 60 25.31 -4.22 2.55
CA PRO A 60 26.08 -5.44 2.37
C PRO A 60 25.90 -5.96 0.94
N SER A 61 26.74 -6.90 0.52
CA SER A 61 26.58 -7.54 -0.79
C SER A 61 25.33 -8.43 -0.89
N SER A 62 24.81 -8.90 0.24
CA SER A 62 23.58 -9.70 0.32
C SER A 62 22.90 -9.53 1.68
N LEU A 63 21.59 -9.75 1.72
CA LEU A 63 20.79 -9.76 2.95
C LEU A 63 20.16 -11.13 3.18
N GLY A 64 20.19 -11.58 4.43
CA GLY A 64 19.45 -12.77 4.88
C GLY A 64 18.06 -12.40 5.39
N ARG A 65 18.00 -11.53 6.40
CA ARG A 65 16.77 -10.96 6.98
C ARG A 65 16.98 -9.46 7.15
N TYR A 66 15.94 -8.67 6.88
CA TYR A 66 15.96 -7.23 7.04
C TYR A 66 15.11 -6.82 8.25
N TRP A 67 15.64 -5.91 9.06
CA TRP A 67 14.93 -5.34 10.21
C TRP A 67 15.04 -3.82 10.11
N GLU A 68 13.90 -3.14 10.05
CA GLU A 68 13.82 -1.67 10.13
C GLU A 68 13.08 -1.29 11.41
N PRO A 69 13.79 -1.10 12.55
CA PRO A 69 13.17 -0.80 13.84
C PRO A 69 12.52 0.59 13.91
N PHE A 70 12.85 1.47 12.97
CA PHE A 70 12.37 2.85 12.88
C PHE A 70 11.96 3.14 11.44
N LEU A 71 10.87 2.53 10.99
CA LEU A 71 10.38 2.59 9.62
C LEU A 71 10.25 4.03 9.12
N GLY A 72 9.58 4.90 9.88
CA GLY A 72 9.22 6.23 9.40
C GLY A 72 8.53 6.20 8.03
N SER A 73 9.11 6.84 7.02
CA SER A 73 8.56 6.81 5.66
C SER A 73 8.91 5.53 4.85
N GLY A 74 9.70 4.60 5.41
CA GLY A 74 10.19 3.40 4.73
C GLY A 74 11.17 3.66 3.58
N ALA A 75 11.89 4.78 3.62
CA ALA A 75 12.77 5.17 2.50
C ALA A 75 13.88 4.14 2.23
N VAL A 76 14.47 3.55 3.28
CA VAL A 76 15.53 2.54 3.12
C VAL A 76 14.93 1.20 2.69
N PHE A 77 13.82 0.76 3.32
CA PHE A 77 13.10 -0.43 2.89
C PHE A 77 12.74 -0.41 1.40
N PHE A 78 12.09 0.65 0.90
CA PHE A 78 11.72 0.72 -0.50
C PHE A 78 12.94 0.81 -1.44
N ASP A 79 14.05 1.42 -1.01
CA ASP A 79 15.29 1.43 -1.81
C ASP A 79 15.90 0.02 -1.92
N LEU A 80 15.97 -0.72 -0.81
CA LEU A 80 16.45 -2.11 -0.81
C LEU A 80 15.53 -3.02 -1.65
N TRP A 81 14.21 -2.85 -1.51
CA TRP A 81 13.22 -3.56 -2.31
C TRP A 81 13.41 -3.33 -3.80
N ASN A 82 13.45 -2.07 -4.24
CA ASN A 82 13.59 -1.73 -5.67
C ASN A 82 14.92 -2.22 -6.27
N ARG A 83 15.93 -2.44 -5.43
CA ARG A 83 17.25 -2.96 -5.84
C ARG A 83 17.35 -4.49 -5.76
N GLY A 84 16.26 -5.19 -5.44
CA GLY A 84 16.20 -6.66 -5.38
C GLY A 84 16.87 -7.28 -4.15
N PHE A 85 17.24 -6.48 -3.15
CA PHE A 85 17.93 -6.98 -1.95
C PHE A 85 17.04 -7.85 -1.06
N LEU A 86 15.73 -7.74 -1.22
CA LEU A 86 14.72 -8.36 -0.36
C LEU A 86 13.98 -9.51 -1.04
N ASP A 87 14.37 -9.90 -2.25
CA ASP A 87 13.71 -10.95 -3.02
C ASP A 87 13.78 -12.29 -2.27
N GLY A 88 12.60 -12.77 -1.83
CA GLY A 88 12.47 -13.98 -1.03
C GLY A 88 13.11 -13.90 0.35
N LYS A 89 13.34 -12.69 0.89
CA LYS A 89 13.94 -12.47 2.22
C LYS A 89 12.91 -11.89 3.20
N PRO A 90 12.87 -12.38 4.45
CA PRO A 90 12.01 -11.76 5.46
C PRO A 90 12.42 -10.32 5.76
N ALA A 91 11.45 -9.42 5.85
CA ALA A 91 11.59 -8.02 6.21
C ALA A 91 10.65 -7.67 7.37
N PHE A 92 11.18 -7.12 8.45
CA PHE A 92 10.43 -6.75 9.64
C PHE A 92 10.41 -5.23 9.75
N LEU A 93 9.26 -4.63 9.48
CA LEU A 93 9.05 -3.19 9.48
C LEU A 93 8.37 -2.75 10.78
N ILE A 94 9.05 -1.94 11.58
CA ILE A 94 8.63 -1.63 12.94
C ILE A 94 8.69 -0.10 13.14
N ASP A 95 7.71 0.42 13.86
CA ASP A 95 7.74 1.79 14.35
C ASP A 95 6.91 1.87 15.63
N ASN A 96 7.20 2.82 16.52
CA ASN A 96 6.42 3.01 17.74
C ASN A 96 5.14 3.83 17.51
N ASN A 97 5.02 4.49 16.36
CA ASN A 97 3.87 5.29 16.03
C ASN A 97 2.72 4.42 15.47
N ALA A 98 1.71 4.17 16.30
CA ALA A 98 0.55 3.35 15.93
C ALA A 98 -0.23 3.90 14.72
N ASP A 99 -0.28 5.22 14.50
CA ASP A 99 -0.94 5.79 13.32
C ASP A 99 -0.17 5.48 12.04
N LEU A 100 1.16 5.51 12.11
CA LEU A 100 2.02 5.15 11.00
C LEU A 100 1.83 3.67 10.65
N VAL A 101 1.99 2.78 11.63
CA VAL A 101 1.84 1.34 11.45
C VAL A 101 0.44 1.00 10.93
N GLY A 102 -0.61 1.57 11.55
CA GLY A 102 -1.99 1.39 11.11
C GLY A 102 -2.23 1.87 9.68
N CYS A 103 -1.60 2.96 9.26
CA CYS A 103 -1.71 3.45 7.89
C CYS A 103 -1.03 2.52 6.87
N TYR A 104 0.15 1.97 7.20
CA TYR A 104 0.80 0.94 6.37
C TYR A 104 -0.06 -0.33 6.28
N GLN A 105 -0.63 -0.78 7.40
CA GLN A 105 -1.51 -1.95 7.45
C GLN A 105 -2.81 -1.74 6.65
N ALA A 106 -3.42 -0.55 6.73
CA ALA A 106 -4.61 -0.23 5.94
C ALA A 106 -4.31 -0.27 4.43
N ILE A 107 -3.15 0.24 3.99
CA ILE A 107 -2.70 0.13 2.59
C ILE A 107 -2.43 -1.33 2.21
N ARG A 108 -1.79 -2.10 3.10
CA ARG A 108 -1.58 -3.55 2.87
C ARG A 108 -2.91 -4.27 2.71
N ASN A 109 -3.90 -3.99 3.54
CA ASN A 109 -5.11 -4.81 3.61
C ASN A 109 -6.17 -4.38 2.58
N ASP A 110 -6.40 -3.08 2.40
CA ASP A 110 -7.45 -2.55 1.53
C ASP A 110 -7.06 -1.20 0.89
N VAL A 111 -6.10 -1.27 -0.03
CA VAL A 111 -5.58 -0.09 -0.74
C VAL A 111 -6.63 0.64 -1.57
N GLU A 112 -7.61 -0.07 -2.14
CA GLU A 112 -8.61 0.56 -3.02
C GLU A 112 -9.57 1.46 -2.23
N SER A 113 -9.95 1.05 -1.01
CA SER A 113 -10.71 1.94 -0.10
C SER A 113 -9.91 3.17 0.33
N VAL A 114 -8.61 3.02 0.57
CA VAL A 114 -7.71 4.16 0.88
C VAL A 114 -7.66 5.13 -0.31
N ILE A 115 -7.48 4.61 -1.53
CA ILE A 115 -7.44 5.40 -2.77
C ILE A 115 -8.76 6.13 -2.98
N SER A 116 -9.90 5.44 -2.87
CA SER A 116 -11.22 6.04 -3.01
C SER A 116 -11.44 7.19 -2.02
N GLY A 117 -11.04 6.99 -0.76
CA GLY A 117 -11.05 8.04 0.27
C GLY A 117 -10.20 9.25 -0.14
N LEU A 118 -8.97 9.02 -0.59
CA LEU A 118 -8.06 10.09 -1.03
C LEU A 118 -8.57 10.85 -2.25
N GLU A 119 -9.15 10.18 -3.24
CA GLU A 119 -9.74 10.83 -4.41
C GLU A 119 -10.93 11.72 -4.02
N SER A 120 -11.77 11.26 -3.08
CA SER A 120 -12.88 12.05 -2.54
C SER A 120 -12.36 13.30 -1.79
N LEU A 121 -11.33 13.12 -0.95
CA LEU A 121 -10.69 14.23 -0.24
C LEU A 121 -10.01 15.22 -1.19
N GLN A 122 -9.36 14.73 -2.25
CA GLN A 122 -8.74 15.58 -3.30
C GLN A 122 -9.78 16.43 -4.03
N LYS A 123 -10.95 15.85 -4.37
CA LYS A 123 -12.08 16.58 -4.97
C LYS A 123 -12.61 17.66 -4.03
N CYS A 124 -12.80 17.35 -2.75
CA CYS A 124 -13.25 18.32 -1.75
C CYS A 124 -12.23 19.46 -1.54
N HIS A 125 -10.94 19.11 -1.43
CA HIS A 125 -9.85 20.06 -1.25
C HIS A 125 -9.77 21.06 -2.41
N SER A 126 -9.90 20.57 -3.64
CA SER A 126 -9.88 21.42 -4.85
C SER A 126 -11.03 22.44 -4.88
N ARG A 127 -12.15 22.15 -4.21
CA ARG A 127 -13.30 23.07 -4.11
C ARG A 127 -13.12 24.09 -2.97
N ASN A 128 -12.59 23.65 -1.83
CA ASN A 128 -12.34 24.50 -0.68
C ASN A 128 -11.28 23.88 0.24
N GLU A 129 -10.02 24.28 0.05
CA GLU A 129 -8.86 23.74 0.77
C GLU A 129 -8.98 23.90 2.28
N ARG A 130 -9.31 25.12 2.74
CA ARG A 130 -9.33 25.47 4.15
C ARG A 130 -10.43 24.73 4.90
N LYS A 131 -11.65 24.74 4.36
CA LYS A 131 -12.79 24.05 4.96
C LYS A 131 -12.52 22.56 5.04
N THR A 132 -12.10 21.95 3.92
CA THR A 132 -11.83 20.52 3.83
C THR A 132 -10.73 20.11 4.80
N PHE A 133 -9.63 20.86 4.87
CA PHE A 133 -8.52 20.54 5.78
C PHE A 133 -8.96 20.50 7.24
N TYR A 134 -9.64 21.54 7.74
CA TYR A 134 -10.01 21.58 9.15
C TYR A 134 -11.16 20.62 9.49
N ASP A 135 -12.06 20.33 8.54
CA ASP A 135 -13.09 19.30 8.70
C ASP A 135 -12.48 17.89 8.79
N VAL A 136 -11.54 17.56 7.90
CA VAL A 136 -10.82 16.28 7.93
C VAL A 136 -9.98 16.16 9.20
N ARG A 137 -9.29 17.24 9.61
CA ARG A 137 -8.51 17.24 10.86
C ARG A 137 -9.39 16.96 12.08
N ARG A 138 -10.60 17.54 12.14
CA ARG A 138 -11.57 17.27 13.21
C ARG A 138 -11.98 15.79 13.20
N ARG A 139 -12.39 15.27 12.04
CA ARG A 139 -12.80 13.85 11.88
C ARG A 139 -11.69 12.88 12.24
N PHE A 140 -10.47 13.14 11.77
CA PHE A 140 -9.28 12.36 12.11
C PHE A 140 -9.07 12.32 13.62
N ASN A 141 -9.10 13.46 14.30
CA ASN A 141 -8.95 13.50 15.76
C ASN A 141 -10.06 12.73 16.49
N THR A 142 -11.33 12.90 16.09
CA THR A 142 -12.44 12.14 16.69
C THR A 142 -12.22 10.63 16.56
N LYS A 143 -11.93 10.16 15.35
CA LYS A 143 -11.77 8.73 15.06
C LYS A 143 -10.48 8.13 15.62
N ARG A 144 -9.41 8.91 15.70
CA ARG A 144 -8.15 8.51 16.34
C ARG A 144 -8.31 8.39 17.86
N LEU A 145 -9.00 9.35 18.49
CA LEU A 145 -9.24 9.29 19.93
C LEU A 145 -10.13 8.10 20.31
N SER A 146 -11.11 7.75 19.46
CA SER A 146 -11.93 6.55 19.67
C SER A 146 -11.14 5.24 19.52
N LEU A 147 -10.00 5.23 18.83
CA LEU A 147 -9.09 4.08 18.86
C LEU A 147 -8.29 4.01 20.16
N LEU A 148 -7.89 5.16 20.70
CA LEU A 148 -7.10 5.21 21.92
C LEU A 148 -7.92 4.89 23.18
N ASP A 149 -9.21 5.23 23.20
CA ASP A 149 -10.12 4.89 24.30
C ASP A 149 -10.75 3.50 24.17
N GLY A 150 -10.47 2.78 23.08
CA GLY A 150 -10.96 1.42 22.82
C GLY A 150 -12.40 1.33 22.31
N THR A 151 -13.06 2.45 22.02
CA THR A 151 -14.44 2.46 21.48
C THR A 151 -14.49 2.12 19.99
N ASN A 152 -13.36 2.19 19.28
CA ASN A 152 -13.20 1.71 17.92
C ASN A 152 -12.19 0.57 17.87
N ALA A 153 -12.50 -0.47 17.11
CA ALA A 153 -11.76 -1.74 17.14
C ALA A 153 -10.48 -1.74 16.29
N ALA A 154 -10.40 -0.91 15.23
CA ALA A 154 -9.31 -1.02 14.27
C ALA A 154 -9.00 0.28 13.51
N TYR A 155 -7.72 0.42 13.15
CA TYR A 155 -7.27 1.44 12.20
C TYR A 155 -7.73 1.06 10.79
N ASP A 156 -8.62 1.85 10.21
CA ASP A 156 -9.32 1.50 8.96
C ASP A 156 -8.86 2.35 7.76
N PRO A 157 -9.27 1.99 6.52
CA PRO A 157 -8.90 2.73 5.32
C PRO A 157 -9.32 4.21 5.33
N GLU A 158 -10.42 4.55 6.01
CA GLU A 158 -10.86 5.94 6.15
C GLU A 158 -9.84 6.74 6.96
N LEU A 159 -9.41 6.22 8.12
CA LEU A 159 -8.43 6.89 8.97
C LEU A 159 -7.07 7.03 8.27
N ALA A 160 -6.64 6.01 7.52
CA ALA A 160 -5.44 6.05 6.69
C ALA A 160 -5.53 7.13 5.60
N SER A 161 -6.66 7.19 4.88
CA SER A 161 -6.88 8.23 3.86
C SER A 161 -6.83 9.64 4.45
N MET A 162 -7.38 9.84 5.65
CA MET A 162 -7.33 11.13 6.36
C MET A 162 -5.89 11.47 6.79
N LEU A 163 -5.11 10.51 7.30
CA LEU A 163 -3.72 10.73 7.67
C LEU A 163 -2.87 11.14 6.47
N ILE A 164 -2.97 10.39 5.36
CA ILE A 164 -2.23 10.68 4.13
C ILE A 164 -2.62 12.05 3.59
N TYR A 165 -3.91 12.37 3.54
CA TYR A 165 -4.39 13.70 3.14
C TYR A 165 -3.82 14.82 4.00
N LEU A 166 -3.90 14.69 5.34
CA LEU A 166 -3.38 15.69 6.28
C LEU A 166 -1.85 15.84 6.14
N ASN A 167 -1.14 14.75 5.86
CA ASN A 167 0.29 14.78 5.60
C ASN A 167 0.64 15.50 4.29
N ARG A 168 -0.13 15.23 3.21
CA ARG A 168 0.13 15.83 1.89
C ARG A 168 -0.23 17.30 1.81
N THR A 169 -1.20 17.75 2.61
CA THR A 169 -1.74 19.12 2.59
C THR A 169 -1.35 19.95 3.81
N GLY A 170 -0.89 19.34 4.90
CA GLY A 170 -0.46 20.01 6.12
C GLY A 170 0.93 20.66 6.02
N PHE A 171 1.18 21.64 6.88
CA PHE A 171 2.45 22.37 6.91
C PHE A 171 3.66 21.42 6.98
N ASN A 172 4.54 21.51 5.97
CA ASN A 172 5.74 20.69 5.76
C ASN A 172 5.54 19.17 5.83
N GLY A 173 4.30 18.67 5.75
CA GLY A 173 4.00 17.25 5.93
C GLY A 173 4.42 16.73 7.30
N LEU A 174 4.33 17.57 8.33
CA LEU A 174 4.59 17.15 9.70
C LEU A 174 3.49 16.21 10.21
N PHE A 175 3.90 15.27 11.05
CA PHE A 175 3.01 14.58 11.96
C PHE A 175 3.30 15.08 13.38
N ARG A 176 2.32 15.74 14.00
CA ARG A 176 2.48 16.29 15.36
C ARG A 176 1.16 16.21 16.11
N LEU A 177 1.25 15.65 17.31
CA LEU A 177 0.15 15.54 18.26
C LEU A 177 0.37 16.53 19.41
N ASN A 178 -0.71 17.00 20.01
CA ASN A 178 -0.66 17.70 21.30
C ASN A 178 -0.64 16.71 22.47
N SER A 179 -0.58 17.21 23.70
CA SER A 179 -0.61 16.39 24.93
C SER A 179 -1.88 15.55 25.10
N ARG A 180 -2.96 15.88 24.38
CA ARG A 180 -4.21 15.09 24.35
C ARG A 180 -4.23 14.07 23.19
N GLY A 181 -3.12 13.87 22.49
CA GLY A 181 -3.06 12.96 21.35
C GLY A 181 -3.78 13.46 20.08
N SER A 182 -4.18 14.72 20.01
CA SER A 182 -4.84 15.26 18.82
C SER A 182 -3.84 15.85 17.84
N PHE A 183 -3.98 15.53 16.55
CA PHE A 183 -3.22 16.13 15.46
C PHE A 183 -3.47 17.64 15.39
N ASN A 184 -2.39 18.42 15.42
CA ASN A 184 -2.44 19.89 15.55
C ASN A 184 -1.65 20.65 14.48
N VAL A 185 -1.25 20.00 13.39
CA VAL A 185 -0.56 20.68 12.28
C VAL A 185 -1.57 21.57 11.53
N PRO A 186 -1.20 22.81 11.17
CA PRO A 186 -2.04 23.68 10.36
C PRO A 186 -2.00 23.30 8.87
N LEU A 187 -2.94 23.83 8.10
CA LEU A 187 -2.91 23.74 6.63
C LEU A 187 -1.60 24.32 6.09
N GLY A 188 -0.95 23.59 5.19
CA GLY A 188 0.24 24.06 4.47
C GLY A 188 -0.13 24.93 3.28
N ARG A 189 0.88 25.55 2.66
CA ARG A 189 0.70 26.34 1.44
C ARG A 189 1.30 25.55 0.28
N TYR A 190 0.47 24.82 -0.44
CA TYR A 190 0.87 24.06 -1.63
C TYR A 190 -0.04 24.46 -2.79
N SER A 191 0.52 24.79 -3.95
CA SER A 191 -0.25 25.20 -5.13
C SER A 191 -1.05 24.05 -5.76
N ASN A 192 -0.50 22.83 -5.74
CA ASN A 192 -1.16 21.64 -6.23
C ASN A 192 -0.59 20.40 -5.52
N PRO A 193 -1.04 20.10 -4.28
CA PRO A 193 -0.54 18.94 -3.55
C PRO A 193 -0.96 17.66 -4.26
N HIS A 194 0.00 16.78 -4.57
CA HIS A 194 -0.30 15.43 -5.03
C HIS A 194 -0.84 14.61 -3.85
N ILE A 195 -2.17 14.62 -3.68
CA ILE A 195 -2.89 13.99 -2.56
C ILE A 195 -3.06 12.49 -2.79
N CYS A 196 -3.58 12.10 -3.96
CA CYS A 196 -3.80 10.70 -4.32
C CYS A 196 -2.80 10.23 -5.37
N ASP A 197 -1.83 9.42 -4.95
CA ASP A 197 -0.88 8.73 -5.83
C ASP A 197 -1.29 7.26 -5.98
N ALA A 198 -2.40 7.02 -6.67
CA ALA A 198 -3.04 5.71 -6.73
C ALA A 198 -2.11 4.61 -7.26
N GLN A 199 -1.29 4.92 -8.26
CA GLN A 199 -0.33 3.96 -8.82
C GLN A 199 0.73 3.57 -7.79
N ASN A 200 1.32 4.53 -7.06
CA ASN A 200 2.28 4.21 -6.02
C ASN A 200 1.65 3.47 -4.84
N LEU A 201 0.44 3.85 -4.42
CA LEU A 201 -0.25 3.18 -3.31
C LEU A 201 -0.51 1.70 -3.62
N ARG A 202 -0.96 1.37 -4.84
CA ARG A 202 -1.11 -0.02 -5.27
C ARG A 202 0.21 -0.77 -5.27
N ALA A 203 1.28 -0.13 -5.73
CA ALA A 203 2.62 -0.72 -5.71
C ALA A 203 3.11 -0.97 -4.28
N VAL A 204 2.93 -0.01 -3.36
CA VAL A 204 3.22 -0.18 -1.93
C VAL A 204 2.40 -1.34 -1.35
N SER A 205 1.11 -1.42 -1.65
CA SER A 205 0.26 -2.53 -1.20
C SER A 205 0.78 -3.88 -1.70
N CYS A 206 1.19 -3.98 -2.96
CA CYS A 206 1.78 -5.18 -3.53
C CYS A 206 3.05 -5.61 -2.79
N VAL A 207 3.96 -4.66 -2.50
CA VAL A 207 5.17 -4.92 -1.72
C VAL A 207 4.84 -5.44 -0.33
N LEU A 208 3.95 -4.75 0.39
CA LEU A 208 3.58 -5.12 1.76
C LEU A 208 2.79 -6.43 1.87
N LYS A 209 2.22 -6.91 0.76
CA LYS A 209 1.55 -8.22 0.67
C LYS A 209 2.49 -9.36 0.31
N THR A 210 3.73 -9.07 -0.06
CA THR A 210 4.68 -10.13 -0.41
C THR A 210 4.98 -10.98 0.82
N ASP A 211 5.00 -12.30 0.62
CA ASP A 211 5.31 -13.24 1.69
C ASP A 211 6.68 -12.93 2.31
N GLY A 212 6.70 -12.79 3.64
CA GLY A 212 7.89 -12.44 4.40
C GLY A 212 8.03 -10.95 4.74
N VAL A 213 7.15 -10.07 4.24
CA VAL A 213 7.06 -8.65 4.62
C VAL A 213 5.95 -8.37 5.64
#